data_AF-A0A7C8ENH4-F1
#
_entry.id   AF-A0A7C8ENH4-F1
#
_cell.length_a   1.000
_cell.length_b   1.000
_cell.length_c   1.000
_cell.angle_alpha   90.00
_cell.angle_beta   90.00
_cell.angle_gamma   90.00
#
_symmetry.space_group_name_H-M   'P 1'
#
loop_
_entity.id
_entity.type
_entity.pdbx_description
1 polymer ?
#
loop_
_entity_poly.entity_id
_entity_poly.type
_entity_poly.pdbx_seq_one_letter_code
_entity_poly.pdbx_strand_id
1 'polypeptide(L)'
;TQIFTAAVEVSGTDMAASQLGLADEMDFQKQERLRELIRDLENTVINGGLPASSPEGSGSVRRSLKGIIQHISGNVFHTGDSGFPSGTDLDETKVNYVLRKIWESSNGNVDLIVVGGNQKRKINSFCSSSRTYASDETTYTDMVNIYESDFGICRIVTTRWVPQDAVLFLDSSRVSVLPLAGRSFHFKPLASSGDYECGELIGEYTLELKNESAHGLIRDLSTS
;
A
#
# COMPACT_ATOMS: atom_id res chain seq x y z
N THR A 1 -6.74 -0.84 15.33
CA THR A 1 -7.72 -1.00 14.24
C THR A 1 -8.22 0.38 13.84
N GLN A 2 -8.73 0.52 12.62
CA GLN A 2 -9.36 1.75 12.15
C GLN A 2 -10.68 1.40 11.48
N ILE A 3 -11.68 2.24 11.73
CA ILE A 3 -13.00 2.16 11.10
C ILE A 3 -12.97 3.00 9.82
N PHE A 4 -13.44 2.40 8.74
CA PHE A 4 -13.62 3.00 7.43
C PHE A 4 -15.12 3.06 7.16
N THR A 5 -15.66 4.25 6.90
CA THR A 5 -17.06 4.42 6.54
C THR A 5 -17.29 5.39 5.39
N ALA A 6 -18.31 5.10 4.59
CA ALA A 6 -18.81 5.99 3.54
C ALA A 6 -20.34 5.90 3.50
N ALA A 7 -21.01 7.05 3.47
CA ALA A 7 -22.45 7.11 3.30
C ALA A 7 -22.84 6.93 1.82
N VAL A 8 -23.98 6.26 1.61
CA VAL A 8 -24.62 6.09 0.32
C VAL A 8 -26.06 6.57 0.47
N GLU A 9 -26.48 7.46 -0.41
CA GLU A 9 -27.81 8.06 -0.40
C GLU A 9 -28.28 8.26 -1.85
N VAL A 10 -29.49 7.80 -2.15
CA VAL A 10 -30.09 7.86 -3.49
C VAL A 10 -31.53 8.34 -3.36
N SER A 11 -31.90 9.36 -4.14
CA SER A 11 -33.25 9.92 -4.11
C SER A 11 -34.28 8.97 -4.71
N GLY A 12 -35.53 9.02 -4.24
CA GLY A 12 -36.61 8.20 -4.78
C GLY A 12 -36.89 8.47 -6.26
N THR A 13 -36.68 9.72 -6.69
CA THR A 13 -36.78 10.10 -8.10
C THR A 13 -35.68 9.46 -8.94
N ASP A 14 -34.43 9.41 -8.45
CA ASP A 14 -33.32 8.78 -9.17
C ASP A 14 -33.45 7.27 -9.23
N MET A 15 -34.00 6.63 -8.18
CA MET A 15 -34.34 5.21 -8.21
C MET A 15 -35.46 4.90 -9.22
N ALA A 16 -36.45 5.79 -9.35
CA ALA A 16 -37.55 5.64 -10.31
C ALA A 16 -37.11 5.96 -11.75
N ALA A 17 -36.10 6.81 -11.93
CA ALA A 17 -35.54 7.14 -13.22
C ALA A 17 -34.67 5.97 -13.73
N SER A 18 -35.14 5.27 -14.75
CA SER A 18 -34.33 4.27 -15.46
C SER A 18 -33.14 4.96 -16.13
N GLN A 19 -31.98 4.94 -15.49
CA GLN A 19 -30.75 5.43 -16.10
C GLN A 19 -30.27 4.44 -17.18
N LEU A 20 -30.04 4.95 -18.40
CA LEU A 20 -29.53 4.14 -19.51
C LEU A 20 -28.13 3.61 -19.17
N GLY A 21 -28.01 2.29 -19.02
CA GLY A 21 -26.73 1.60 -18.77
C GLY A 21 -26.45 1.21 -17.32
N LEU A 22 -27.35 1.54 -16.38
CA LEU A 22 -27.26 1.14 -14.97
C LEU A 22 -28.48 0.29 -14.60
N ALA A 23 -28.26 -0.87 -13.97
CA ALA A 23 -29.34 -1.75 -13.54
C ALA A 23 -30.01 -1.25 -12.25
N ASP A 24 -29.21 -0.70 -11.33
CA ASP A 24 -29.65 -0.09 -10.07
C ASP A 24 -28.62 0.96 -9.62
N GLU A 25 -29.05 2.20 -9.44
CA GLU A 25 -28.22 3.32 -8.98
C GLU A 25 -27.67 3.06 -7.57
N MET A 26 -28.47 2.46 -6.70
CA MET A 26 -28.09 2.21 -5.31
C MET A 26 -26.94 1.20 -5.23
N ASP A 27 -26.98 0.15 -6.04
CA ASP A 27 -25.89 -0.83 -6.10
C ASP A 27 -24.63 -0.27 -6.76
N PHE A 28 -24.77 0.60 -7.77
CA PHE A 28 -23.64 1.32 -8.34
C PHE A 28 -22.92 2.20 -7.31
N GLN A 29 -23.68 3.01 -6.56
CA GLN A 29 -23.10 3.85 -5.51
C GLN A 29 -22.42 3.02 -4.40
N LYS A 30 -23.00 1.89 -4.00
CA LYS A 30 -22.35 0.94 -3.07
C LYS A 30 -21.00 0.46 -3.60
N GLN A 31 -20.92 0.09 -4.88
CA GLN A 31 -19.67 -0.40 -5.49
C GLN A 31 -18.60 0.69 -5.58
N GLU A 32 -18.98 1.90 -5.96
CA GLU A 32 -18.04 3.03 -6.02
C GLU A 32 -17.52 3.41 -4.64
N ARG A 33 -18.40 3.47 -3.61
CA ARG A 33 -17.96 3.67 -2.22
C ARG A 33 -17.09 2.53 -1.71
N LEU A 34 -17.34 1.29 -2.09
CA LEU A 34 -16.47 0.18 -1.71
C LEU A 34 -15.07 0.31 -2.32
N ARG A 35 -14.97 0.71 -3.58
CA ARG A 35 -13.69 0.97 -4.24
C ARG A 35 -12.93 2.12 -3.58
N GLU A 36 -13.65 3.18 -3.20
CA GLU A 36 -13.10 4.30 -2.42
C GLU A 36 -12.54 3.81 -1.08
N LEU A 37 -13.31 3.05 -0.30
CA LEU A 37 -12.86 2.54 1.00
C LEU A 37 -11.68 1.57 0.90
N ILE A 38 -11.63 0.71 -0.14
CA ILE A 38 -10.48 -0.18 -0.37
C ILE A 38 -9.23 0.63 -0.71
N ARG A 39 -9.37 1.68 -1.51
CA ARG A 39 -8.26 2.58 -1.85
C ARG A 39 -7.74 3.33 -0.63
N ASP A 40 -8.64 3.80 0.24
CA ASP A 40 -8.29 4.45 1.49
C ASP A 40 -7.65 3.48 2.49
N LEU A 41 -8.12 2.22 2.51
CA LEU A 41 -7.48 1.15 3.27
C LEU A 41 -6.05 0.91 2.79
N GLU A 42 -5.80 0.83 1.48
CA GLU A 42 -4.46 0.68 0.90
C GLU A 42 -3.51 1.80 1.36
N ASN A 43 -3.96 3.06 1.24
CA ASN A 43 -3.20 4.22 1.70
C ASN A 43 -2.88 4.13 3.20
N THR A 44 -3.89 3.79 4.00
CA THR A 44 -3.78 3.69 5.44
C THR A 44 -2.87 2.55 5.88
N VAL A 45 -2.88 1.41 5.17
CA VAL A 45 -1.97 0.29 5.44
C VAL A 45 -0.51 0.71 5.25
N ILE A 46 -0.20 1.55 4.26
CA ILE A 46 1.17 1.99 3.98
C ILE A 46 1.57 3.16 4.88
N ASN A 47 0.78 4.23 4.89
CA ASN A 47 1.10 5.53 5.50
C ASN A 47 0.41 5.79 6.85
N GLY A 48 -0.43 4.87 7.31
CA GLY A 48 -1.26 5.06 8.50
C GLY A 48 -0.47 5.56 9.70
N GLY A 49 -0.99 6.60 10.33
CA GLY A 49 -0.36 7.23 11.48
C GLY A 49 -1.12 6.96 12.75
N LEU A 50 -0.59 6.11 13.64
CA LEU A 50 -1.14 5.93 14.98
C LEU A 50 -0.53 6.99 15.92
N PRO A 51 -1.33 7.89 16.52
CA PRO A 51 -0.84 8.84 17.52
C PRO A 51 -0.10 8.11 18.65
N ALA A 52 1.07 8.62 19.02
CA ALA A 52 1.84 8.10 20.15
C ALA A 52 1.13 8.34 21.50
N SER A 53 0.32 9.39 21.58
CA SER A 53 -0.57 9.70 22.70
C SER A 53 -2.02 9.46 22.29
N SER A 54 -2.78 8.78 23.16
CA SER A 54 -4.21 8.50 22.97
C SER A 54 -4.54 7.64 21.73
N PRO A 55 -3.93 6.45 21.55
CA PRO A 55 -4.18 5.57 20.41
C PRO A 55 -5.64 5.10 20.29
N GLU A 56 -6.39 5.15 21.39
CA GLU A 56 -7.84 4.94 21.45
C GLU A 56 -8.69 6.08 20.88
N GLY A 57 -8.07 7.19 20.47
CA GLY A 57 -8.75 8.40 19.99
C GLY A 57 -9.43 9.19 21.10
N SER A 58 -10.06 10.30 20.72
CA SER A 58 -10.86 11.17 21.60
C SER A 58 -12.05 11.72 20.82
N GLY A 59 -12.88 12.56 21.46
CA GLY A 59 -13.98 13.24 20.77
C GLY A 59 -13.53 14.13 19.60
N SER A 60 -12.26 14.54 19.56
CA SER A 60 -11.65 15.35 18.50
C SER A 60 -10.59 14.60 17.68
N VAL A 61 -10.11 13.45 18.16
CA VAL A 61 -9.05 12.66 17.52
C VAL A 61 -9.60 11.31 17.09
N ARG A 62 -9.60 11.03 15.78
CA ARG A 62 -10.04 9.74 15.26
C ARG A 62 -9.06 8.63 15.65
N ARG A 63 -9.60 7.43 15.90
CA ARG A 63 -8.79 6.22 15.96
C ARG A 63 -8.21 5.93 14.59
N SER A 64 -6.90 5.71 14.53
CA SER A 64 -6.20 5.40 13.30
C SER A 64 -5.40 4.12 13.42
N LEU A 65 -5.06 3.55 12.28
CA LEU A 65 -4.21 2.39 12.15
C LEU A 65 -2.74 2.83 12.05
N LYS A 66 -1.85 2.06 12.69
CA LYS A 66 -0.42 2.17 12.45
C LYS A 66 -0.08 1.50 11.11
N GLY A 67 0.45 2.25 10.16
CA GLY A 67 0.84 1.75 8.84
C GLY A 67 2.24 1.14 8.82
N ILE A 68 2.57 0.43 7.72
CA ILE A 68 3.83 -0.29 7.53
C ILE A 68 5.04 0.62 7.72
N ILE A 69 5.03 1.82 7.13
CA ILE A 69 6.16 2.76 7.22
C ILE A 69 6.45 3.13 8.68
N GLN A 70 5.42 3.32 9.51
CA GLN A 70 5.60 3.64 10.93
C GLN A 70 5.95 2.43 11.79
N HIS A 71 5.65 1.22 11.31
CA HIS A 71 6.05 0.00 11.98
C HIS A 71 7.56 -0.22 11.90
N ILE A 72 8.18 0.12 10.77
CA ILE A 72 9.62 -0.03 10.54
C ILE A 72 10.36 1.14 11.21
N SER A 73 11.24 0.82 12.15
CA SER A 73 12.00 1.77 12.97
C SER A 73 13.49 1.45 13.05
N GLY A 74 13.87 0.17 13.03
CA GLY A 74 15.25 -0.30 13.06
C GLY A 74 15.90 -0.31 11.68
N ASN A 75 15.22 -0.85 10.68
CA ASN A 75 15.74 -1.00 9.31
C ASN A 75 15.29 0.13 8.40
N VAL A 76 15.58 1.37 8.82
CA VAL A 76 15.33 2.57 8.01
C VAL A 76 16.68 3.12 7.54
N PHE A 77 16.85 3.22 6.23
CA PHE A 77 18.09 3.66 5.59
C PHE A 77 17.84 4.98 4.86
N HIS A 78 18.63 6.00 5.18
CA HIS A 78 18.55 7.30 4.54
C HIS A 78 19.72 7.50 3.57
N THR A 79 19.47 8.18 2.45
CA THR A 79 20.57 8.59 1.57
C THR A 79 21.52 9.52 2.34
N GLY A 80 22.81 9.21 2.34
CA GLY A 80 23.82 9.97 3.09
C GLY A 80 24.15 9.41 4.48
N ASP A 81 23.47 8.34 4.92
CA ASP A 81 23.84 7.63 6.14
C ASP A 81 25.26 7.04 6.06
N SER A 82 25.94 7.02 7.21
CA SER A 82 27.28 6.43 7.30
C SER A 82 27.23 4.93 6.99
N GLY A 83 27.98 4.51 5.97
CA GLY A 83 28.04 3.11 5.51
C GLY A 83 26.95 2.73 4.51
N PHE A 84 25.98 3.61 4.23
CA PHE A 84 25.04 3.44 3.12
C PHE A 84 25.70 3.86 1.79
N PRO A 85 25.39 3.21 0.65
CA PRO A 85 25.97 3.61 -0.64
C PRO A 85 25.69 5.09 -0.97
N SER A 86 26.69 5.75 -1.56
CA SER A 86 26.63 7.18 -1.86
C SER A 86 25.67 7.54 -3.00
N GLY A 87 25.33 8.82 -3.10
CA GLY A 87 24.39 9.33 -4.10
C GLY A 87 22.93 9.24 -3.64
N THR A 88 22.09 10.07 -4.25
CA THR A 88 20.67 10.22 -3.89
C THR A 88 19.74 9.41 -4.78
N ASP A 89 20.18 9.01 -5.97
CA ASP A 89 19.41 8.11 -6.83
C ASP A 89 19.39 6.69 -6.26
N LEU A 90 18.27 6.01 -6.48
CA LEU A 90 18.21 4.56 -6.27
C LEU A 90 19.16 3.90 -7.26
N ASP A 91 19.91 2.90 -6.80
CA ASP A 91 20.77 2.06 -7.61
C ASP A 91 20.74 0.61 -7.10
N GLU A 92 21.29 -0.31 -7.88
CA GLU A 92 21.34 -1.73 -7.52
C GLU A 92 22.17 -1.99 -6.26
N THR A 93 23.21 -1.19 -6.03
CA THR A 93 24.07 -1.29 -4.84
C THR A 93 23.29 -1.01 -3.56
N LYS A 94 22.41 0.00 -3.54
CA LYS A 94 21.52 0.35 -2.43
C LYS A 94 20.49 -0.76 -2.17
N VAL A 95 19.89 -1.30 -3.23
CA VAL A 95 18.94 -2.42 -3.12
C VAL A 95 19.62 -3.64 -2.48
N ASN A 96 20.76 -4.07 -3.02
CA ASN A 96 21.50 -5.22 -2.49
C ASN A 96 22.04 -4.97 -1.08
N TYR A 97 22.47 -3.75 -0.76
CA TYR A 97 22.89 -3.37 0.59
C TYR A 97 21.76 -3.56 1.60
N VAL A 98 20.55 -3.08 1.29
CA VAL A 98 19.40 -3.21 2.20
C VAL A 98 18.96 -4.67 2.35
N LEU A 99 18.87 -5.41 1.25
CA LEU A 99 18.54 -6.85 1.30
C LEU A 99 19.54 -7.61 2.17
N ARG A 100 20.84 -7.34 2.02
CA ARG A 100 21.89 -7.89 2.87
C ARG A 100 21.69 -7.52 4.34
N LYS A 101 21.41 -6.25 4.64
CA LYS A 101 21.22 -5.78 6.03
C LYS A 101 20.00 -6.41 6.69
N ILE A 102 18.91 -6.59 5.95
CA ILE A 102 17.72 -7.29 6.43
C ILE A 102 18.04 -8.78 6.69
N TRP A 103 18.80 -9.41 5.80
CA TRP A 103 19.26 -10.80 5.96
C TRP A 103 20.25 -10.98 7.14
N GLU A 104 21.12 -10.00 7.40
CA GLU A 104 22.03 -10.01 8.56
C GLU A 104 21.27 -9.76 9.89
N SER A 105 20.29 -8.87 9.88
CA SER A 105 19.52 -8.48 11.08
C SER A 105 18.37 -9.44 11.40
N SER A 106 17.92 -10.23 10.41
CA SER A 106 16.84 -11.18 10.55
C SER A 106 17.07 -12.42 9.70
N ASN A 107 16.68 -13.59 10.19
CA ASN A 107 16.62 -14.80 9.37
C ASN A 107 15.40 -14.80 8.41
N GLY A 108 15.02 -13.62 7.90
CA GLY A 108 13.87 -13.39 7.03
C GLY A 108 14.30 -13.20 5.58
N ASN A 109 13.50 -13.71 4.66
CA ASN A 109 13.68 -13.56 3.22
C ASN A 109 12.70 -12.50 2.70
N VAL A 110 13.22 -11.36 2.27
CA VAL A 110 12.43 -10.33 1.60
C VAL A 110 11.97 -10.90 0.26
N ASP A 111 10.66 -10.88 0.01
CA ASP A 111 10.05 -11.40 -1.22
C ASP A 111 9.22 -10.33 -1.95
N LEU A 112 9.06 -9.14 -1.36
CA LEU A 112 8.23 -8.07 -1.88
C LEU A 112 8.95 -6.72 -1.78
N ILE A 113 9.13 -6.06 -2.93
CA ILE A 113 9.58 -4.68 -3.02
C ILE A 113 8.40 -3.81 -3.42
N VAL A 114 8.03 -2.82 -2.60
CA VAL A 114 6.92 -1.91 -2.88
C VAL A 114 7.45 -0.51 -3.15
N VAL A 115 7.08 0.06 -4.30
CA VAL A 115 7.63 1.33 -4.78
C VAL A 115 6.58 2.26 -5.38
N GLY A 116 6.88 3.55 -5.35
CA GLY A 116 6.20 4.56 -6.16
C GLY A 116 6.66 4.54 -7.63
N GLY A 117 5.94 5.28 -8.49
CA GLY A 117 6.22 5.32 -9.93
C GLY A 117 7.62 5.83 -10.29
N ASN A 118 8.16 6.82 -9.57
CA ASN A 118 9.49 7.37 -9.84
C ASN A 118 10.60 6.33 -9.59
N GLN A 119 10.59 5.70 -8.42
CA GLN A 119 11.56 4.66 -8.08
C GLN A 119 11.39 3.42 -8.96
N LYS A 120 10.16 3.09 -9.36
CA LYS A 120 9.92 2.01 -10.32
C LYS A 120 10.64 2.22 -11.66
N ARG A 121 10.66 3.46 -12.17
CA ARG A 121 11.40 3.79 -13.40
C ARG A 121 12.91 3.64 -13.23
N LYS A 122 13.45 4.04 -12.07
CA LYS A 122 14.87 3.84 -11.76
C LYS A 122 15.20 2.34 -11.70
N ILE A 123 14.38 1.52 -11.03
CA ILE A 123 14.55 0.05 -11.01
C ILE A 123 14.60 -0.55 -12.41
N ASN A 124 13.67 -0.16 -13.29
CA ASN A 124 13.67 -0.66 -14.67
C ASN A 124 14.96 -0.28 -15.42
N SER A 125 15.54 0.89 -15.12
CA SER A 125 16.79 1.34 -15.73
C SER A 125 18.00 0.48 -15.33
N PHE A 126 18.04 -0.06 -14.11
CA PHE A 126 19.16 -0.91 -13.66
C PHE A 126 19.21 -2.20 -14.47
N CYS A 127 18.06 -2.85 -14.63
CA CYS A 127 17.95 -4.11 -15.36
C CYS A 127 18.12 -3.95 -16.87
N SER A 128 18.07 -2.73 -17.43
CA SER A 128 18.32 -2.52 -18.86
C SER A 128 19.78 -2.82 -19.25
N SER A 129 20.71 -2.74 -18.30
CA SER A 129 22.15 -3.00 -18.51
C SER A 129 22.53 -4.49 -18.56
N SER A 130 21.69 -5.38 -18.02
CA SER A 130 21.95 -6.83 -17.89
C SER A 130 21.03 -7.73 -18.72
N ARG A 131 20.24 -7.16 -19.66
CA ARG A 131 19.33 -7.95 -20.50
C ARG A 131 20.09 -8.82 -21.49
N THR A 132 19.90 -10.13 -21.35
CA THR A 132 20.15 -11.07 -22.44
C THR A 132 18.98 -10.95 -23.42
N TYR A 133 19.24 -10.42 -24.62
CA TYR A 133 18.25 -10.30 -25.69
C TYR A 133 17.84 -11.70 -26.16
N ALA A 134 16.56 -12.04 -26.03
CA ALA A 134 15.95 -13.10 -26.82
C ALA A 134 15.54 -12.51 -28.18
N SER A 135 16.03 -13.09 -29.27
CA SER A 135 16.09 -12.49 -30.60
C SER A 135 14.77 -12.37 -31.39
N ASP A 136 13.59 -12.49 -30.75
CA ASP A 136 12.30 -12.56 -31.45
C ASP A 136 11.17 -11.66 -30.90
N GLU A 137 11.43 -10.78 -29.93
CA GLU A 137 10.39 -9.88 -29.41
C GLU A 137 10.34 -8.52 -30.14
N THR A 138 9.28 -8.32 -30.94
CA THR A 138 8.94 -7.05 -31.61
C THR A 138 8.29 -6.01 -30.69
N THR A 139 8.09 -6.33 -29.41
CA THR A 139 7.47 -5.45 -28.42
C THR A 139 8.47 -5.18 -27.30
N TYR A 140 8.90 -3.92 -27.15
CA TYR A 140 9.75 -3.50 -26.04
C TYR A 140 8.92 -3.43 -24.74
N THR A 141 8.83 -4.53 -23.99
CA THR A 141 8.21 -4.54 -22.66
C THR A 141 9.27 -4.31 -21.58
N ASP A 142 9.41 -3.07 -21.12
CA ASP A 142 10.35 -2.67 -20.07
C ASP A 142 9.78 -2.82 -18.65
N MET A 143 9.10 -3.94 -18.39
CA MET A 143 8.45 -4.18 -17.09
C MET A 143 9.19 -5.27 -16.31
N VAL A 144 10.11 -4.84 -15.45
CA VAL A 144 10.80 -5.73 -14.51
C VAL A 144 9.86 -6.06 -13.34
N ASN A 145 9.19 -7.20 -13.35
CA ASN A 145 8.27 -7.54 -12.25
C ASN A 145 8.93 -8.34 -11.12
N ILE A 146 10.09 -8.92 -11.40
CA ILE A 146 10.85 -9.77 -10.49
C ILE A 146 12.30 -9.27 -10.46
N TYR A 147 12.86 -9.16 -9.27
CA TYR A 147 14.25 -8.84 -9.02
C TYR A 147 14.88 -10.03 -8.29
N GLU A 148 15.91 -10.62 -8.89
CA GLU A 148 16.66 -11.72 -8.30
C GLU A 148 17.98 -11.17 -7.75
N SER A 149 18.24 -11.45 -6.48
CA SER A 149 19.45 -11.04 -5.77
C SER A 149 20.08 -12.24 -5.08
N ASP A 150 21.33 -12.09 -4.63
CA ASP A 150 22.01 -13.11 -3.81
C ASP A 150 21.26 -13.46 -2.51
N PHE A 151 20.34 -12.60 -2.07
CA PHE A 151 19.58 -12.75 -0.82
C PHE A 151 18.14 -13.25 -1.03
N GLY A 152 17.74 -13.49 -2.29
CA GLY A 152 16.43 -14.02 -2.64
C GLY A 152 15.77 -13.32 -3.82
N ILE A 153 14.58 -13.81 -4.17
CA ILE A 153 13.76 -13.35 -5.28
C ILE A 153 12.67 -12.42 -4.74
N CYS A 154 12.67 -11.18 -5.19
CA CYS A 154 11.73 -10.14 -4.80
C CYS A 154 10.77 -9.82 -5.95
N ARG A 155 9.47 -9.87 -5.70
CA ARG A 155 8.46 -9.33 -6.61
C ARG A 155 8.33 -7.83 -6.39
N ILE A 156 8.32 -7.05 -7.47
CA ILE A 156 8.16 -5.60 -7.41
C ILE A 156 6.69 -5.23 -7.61
N VAL A 157 6.09 -4.57 -6.62
CA VAL A 157 4.74 -4.01 -6.69
C VAL A 157 4.82 -2.48 -6.71
N THR A 158 4.09 -1.89 -7.64
CA THR A 158 4.00 -0.42 -7.75
C THR A 158 2.69 0.05 -7.17
N THR A 159 2.74 1.01 -6.25
CA THR A 159 1.55 1.68 -5.70
C THR A 159 1.79 3.18 -5.59
N ARG A 160 0.71 3.95 -5.71
CA ARG A 160 0.77 5.43 -5.63
C ARG A 160 0.93 5.94 -4.19
N TRP A 161 0.71 5.09 -3.20
CA TRP A 161 0.69 5.47 -1.79
C TRP A 161 2.07 5.43 -1.14
N VAL A 162 3.04 4.70 -1.71
CA VAL A 162 4.42 4.79 -1.22
C VAL A 162 4.96 6.18 -1.55
N PRO A 163 5.57 6.90 -0.58
CA PRO A 163 6.21 8.19 -0.84
C PRO A 163 7.21 8.11 -2.00
N GLN A 164 7.29 9.16 -2.81
CA GLN A 164 8.11 9.12 -4.04
C GLN A 164 9.61 8.95 -3.78
N ASP A 165 10.07 9.35 -2.60
CA ASP A 165 11.45 9.26 -2.11
C ASP A 165 11.76 7.93 -1.40
N ALA A 166 10.82 6.98 -1.41
CA ALA A 166 10.87 5.78 -0.60
C ALA A 166 10.79 4.47 -1.40
N VAL A 167 11.41 3.43 -0.85
CA VAL A 167 11.31 2.04 -1.31
C VAL A 167 11.13 1.14 -0.10
N LEU A 168 10.06 0.32 -0.11
CA LEU A 168 9.78 -0.66 0.94
C LEU A 168 10.26 -2.05 0.54
N PHE A 169 10.85 -2.76 1.50
CA PHE A 169 11.29 -4.14 1.40
C PHE A 169 10.54 -4.94 2.46
N LEU A 170 9.71 -5.88 2.04
CA LEU A 170 8.79 -6.60 2.92
C LEU A 170 8.93 -8.11 2.74
N ASP A 171 8.74 -8.83 3.84
CA ASP A 171 8.44 -10.26 3.84
C ASP A 171 6.91 -10.43 3.89
N SER A 172 6.31 -10.80 2.77
CA SER A 172 4.86 -10.89 2.60
C SER A 172 4.21 -11.91 3.54
N SER A 173 4.95 -12.92 4.00
CA SER A 173 4.44 -13.92 4.96
C SER A 173 4.22 -13.35 6.37
N ARG A 174 4.80 -12.18 6.66
CA ARG A 174 4.78 -11.52 7.97
C ARG A 174 3.92 -10.27 8.02
N VAL A 175 3.24 -9.95 6.92
CA VAL A 175 2.33 -8.80 6.82
C VAL A 175 0.93 -9.31 6.55
N SER A 176 -0.04 -8.96 7.39
CA SER A 176 -1.45 -9.30 7.19
C SER A 176 -2.35 -8.13 7.47
N VAL A 177 -3.34 -7.91 6.59
CA VAL A 177 -4.40 -6.92 6.78
C VAL A 177 -5.68 -7.69 7.09
N LEU A 178 -6.16 -7.58 8.32
CA LEU A 178 -7.26 -8.40 8.82
C LEU A 178 -8.42 -7.51 9.27
N PRO A 179 -9.67 -7.86 8.92
CA PRO A 179 -10.83 -7.20 9.50
C PRO A 179 -10.99 -7.61 10.97
N LEU A 180 -11.57 -6.73 11.79
CA LEU A 180 -12.07 -7.15 13.09
C LEU A 180 -13.16 -8.22 12.87
N ALA A 181 -13.19 -9.26 13.70
CA ALA A 181 -14.11 -10.38 13.54
C ALA A 181 -15.56 -9.91 13.38
N GLY A 182 -16.20 -10.28 12.25
CA GLY A 182 -17.57 -9.88 11.92
C GLY A 182 -17.74 -8.42 11.46
N ARG A 183 -16.66 -7.67 11.23
CA ARG A 183 -16.68 -6.27 10.76
C ARG A 183 -15.86 -6.05 9.49
N SER A 184 -15.81 -7.03 8.59
CA SER A 184 -15.37 -6.79 7.21
C SER A 184 -16.27 -5.77 6.52
N PHE A 185 -15.86 -5.22 5.39
CA PHE A 185 -16.72 -4.32 4.62
C PHE A 185 -18.10 -4.92 4.36
N HIS A 186 -19.13 -4.23 4.83
CA HIS A 186 -20.51 -4.59 4.62
C HIS A 186 -21.37 -3.33 4.56
N PHE A 187 -22.48 -3.44 3.85
CA PHE A 187 -23.47 -2.37 3.76
C PHE A 187 -24.44 -2.49 4.94
N LYS A 188 -24.67 -1.37 5.63
CA LYS A 188 -25.64 -1.24 6.71
C LYS A 188 -26.73 -0.25 6.27
N PRO A 189 -27.98 -0.69 6.07
CA PRO A 189 -29.08 0.22 5.77
C PRO A 189 -29.33 1.13 6.97
N LEU A 190 -29.57 2.42 6.70
CA LEU A 190 -29.95 3.41 7.69
C LEU A 190 -31.44 3.78 7.49
N ALA A 191 -32.03 4.43 8.48
CA ALA A 191 -33.39 4.92 8.33
C ALA A 191 -33.43 6.01 7.25
N SER A 192 -34.33 5.87 6.29
CA SER A 192 -34.66 6.91 5.32
C SER A 192 -35.39 8.07 6.00
N SER A 193 -35.18 9.29 5.52
CA SER A 193 -35.88 10.48 6.02
C SER A 193 -36.30 11.38 4.86
N GLY A 194 -37.57 11.34 4.46
CA GLY A 194 -38.03 11.96 3.21
C GLY A 194 -38.05 10.95 2.07
N ASP A 195 -37.94 11.43 0.82
CA ASP A 195 -38.00 10.60 -0.38
C ASP A 195 -36.60 10.20 -0.88
N TYR A 196 -35.87 9.43 -0.06
CA TYR A 196 -34.58 8.84 -0.43
C TYR A 196 -34.31 7.56 0.37
N GLU A 197 -33.49 6.67 -0.19
CA GLU A 197 -32.88 5.55 0.55
C GLU A 197 -31.47 5.94 1.01
N CYS A 198 -31.10 5.50 2.22
CA CYS A 198 -29.82 5.82 2.83
C CYS A 198 -29.21 4.59 3.50
N GLY A 199 -27.89 4.47 3.43
CA GLY A 199 -27.12 3.49 4.18
C GLY A 199 -25.66 3.88 4.30
N GLU A 200 -24.91 3.07 5.04
CA GLU A 200 -23.49 3.27 5.27
C GLU A 200 -22.73 2.00 4.93
N LEU A 201 -21.65 2.14 4.17
CA LEU A 201 -20.67 1.08 3.97
C LEU A 201 -19.65 1.19 5.10
N ILE A 202 -19.48 0.12 5.88
CA ILE A 202 -18.63 0.12 7.08
C ILE A 202 -17.69 -1.08 7.04
N GLY A 203 -16.42 -0.86 7.36
CA GLY A 203 -15.45 -1.91 7.64
C GLY A 203 -14.46 -1.48 8.72
N GLU A 204 -14.00 -2.42 9.52
CA GLU A 204 -12.97 -2.16 10.52
C GLU A 204 -11.79 -3.09 10.31
N TYR A 205 -10.60 -2.51 10.09
CA TYR A 205 -9.41 -3.25 9.72
C TYR A 205 -8.23 -2.96 10.64
N THR A 206 -7.32 -3.93 10.73
CA THR A 206 -6.03 -3.80 11.38
C THR A 206 -4.89 -4.34 10.52
N LEU A 207 -3.69 -3.84 10.78
CA LEU A 207 -2.45 -4.33 10.19
C LEU A 207 -1.75 -5.14 11.28
N GLU A 208 -1.39 -6.38 10.94
CA GLU A 208 -0.51 -7.23 11.71
C GLU A 208 0.84 -7.27 10.97
N LEU A 209 1.88 -6.70 11.58
CA LEU A 209 3.24 -6.77 11.09
C LEU A 209 4.11 -7.52 12.10
N LYS A 210 4.59 -8.70 11.71
CA LYS A 210 5.43 -9.56 12.53
C LYS A 210 6.89 -9.35 12.21
N ASN A 211 7.73 -9.40 13.25
CA ASN A 211 9.19 -9.27 13.15
C ASN A 211 9.63 -8.09 12.29
N GLU A 212 9.67 -6.91 12.88
CA GLU A 212 10.03 -5.67 12.19
C GLU A 212 11.36 -5.77 11.43
N SER A 213 12.35 -6.45 12.00
CA SER A 213 13.68 -6.62 11.41
C SER A 213 13.68 -7.42 10.10
N ALA A 214 12.59 -8.12 9.76
CA ALA A 214 12.43 -8.79 8.47
C ALA A 214 12.00 -7.86 7.33
N HIS A 215 11.74 -6.59 7.66
CA HIS A 215 11.34 -5.56 6.71
C HIS A 215 12.40 -4.45 6.69
N GLY A 216 12.34 -3.59 5.68
CA GLY A 216 13.17 -2.41 5.62
C GLY A 216 12.61 -1.33 4.70
N LEU A 217 13.17 -0.14 4.83
CA LEU A 217 12.72 1.06 4.14
C LEU A 217 13.94 1.89 3.75
N ILE A 218 14.01 2.32 2.49
CA ILE A 218 14.91 3.39 2.06
C ILE A 218 14.12 4.71 2.01
N ARG A 219 14.74 5.82 2.44
CA ARG A 219 14.20 7.18 2.40
C ARG A 219 15.18 8.16 1.78
N ASP A 220 14.65 9.34 1.44
CA ASP A 220 15.40 10.47 0.89
C ASP A 220 15.98 10.23 -0.52
N LEU A 221 15.39 9.31 -1.28
CA LEU A 221 15.77 9.08 -2.66
C LEU A 221 15.37 10.25 -3.56
N SER A 222 16.19 10.50 -4.59
CA SER A 222 15.89 11.46 -5.65
C SER A 222 14.55 11.14 -6.31
N THR A 223 13.70 12.15 -6.43
CA THR A 223 12.36 12.05 -7.03
C THR A 223 12.29 12.64 -8.44
N SER A 224 13.44 13.03 -9.00
CA SER A 224 13.60 13.65 -10.32
C SER A 224 14.47 12.82 -11.27
#